data_AF-A0A7S4ULT4-F1
#
_entry.id   AF-A0A7S4ULT4-F1
#
_cell.length_a   1.000
_cell.length_b   1.000
_cell.length_c   1.000
_cell.angle_alpha   90.00
_cell.angle_beta   90.00
_cell.angle_gamma   90.00
#
_symmetry.space_group_name_H-M   'P 1'
#
loop_
_entity.id
_entity.type
_entity.pdbx_description
1 polymer ?
#
loop_
_entity_poly.entity_id
_entity_poly.type
_entity_poly.pdbx_seq_one_letter_code
_entity_poly.pdbx_strand_id
1 'polypeptide(L)'
;PAVLYVSKHKYCNTNNLGIRLDKLKEVLDKNNGVVPLPMIKNAKTVDPSDSKSAAVFQLETAMGAAIESFDNSGAIVVDRSRFAPVKTCADLLRVRSDAYDVTEDSRLVLSAECKGQPPVVDLDKKEYKTMSGLDKMLSKGDVPSLKHCKKLTVKGKVALEKGITFKGEVTIVNPTAEWRILKAGVYENQTVELGENSEKL
;
A
#
# COMPACT_ATOMS: atom_id res chain seq x y z
N PRO A 1 17.05 10.87 -3.82
CA PRO A 1 16.00 10.42 -2.87
C PRO A 1 15.71 11.51 -1.81
N ALA A 2 14.97 12.55 -2.20
CA ALA A 2 14.56 13.66 -1.32
C ALA A 2 13.04 13.69 -1.06
N VAL A 3 12.27 12.81 -1.72
CA VAL A 3 10.79 12.81 -1.74
C VAL A 3 10.18 12.10 -0.53
N LEU A 4 10.95 11.31 0.23
CA LEU A 4 10.43 10.50 1.35
C LEU A 4 10.37 11.24 2.69
N TYR A 5 10.88 12.48 2.77
CA TYR A 5 10.83 13.27 4.00
C TYR A 5 9.44 13.86 4.20
N VAL A 6 8.58 13.13 4.93
CA VAL A 6 7.23 13.58 5.30
C VAL A 6 7.22 14.88 6.11
N SER A 7 8.33 15.23 6.77
CA SER A 7 8.50 16.51 7.44
C SER A 7 8.62 17.70 6.48
N LYS A 8 9.13 17.47 5.25
CA LYS A 8 9.28 18.48 4.19
C LYS A 8 8.10 18.48 3.24
N HIS A 9 7.70 17.30 2.76
CA HIS A 9 6.56 17.10 1.86
C HIS A 9 5.37 16.54 2.66
N LYS A 10 4.69 17.42 3.40
CA LYS A 10 3.63 17.06 4.37
C LYS A 10 2.30 16.70 3.72
N TYR A 11 2.07 17.13 2.48
CA TYR A 11 0.82 16.92 1.76
C TYR A 11 0.98 15.81 0.72
N CYS A 12 0.06 14.84 0.75
CA CYS A 12 0.01 13.73 -0.20
C CYS A 12 -1.31 13.81 -0.98
N ASN A 13 -1.23 13.71 -2.31
CA ASN A 13 -2.41 13.69 -3.15
C ASN A 13 -3.22 12.40 -2.92
N THR A 14 -4.48 12.54 -2.51
CA THR A 14 -5.40 11.41 -2.31
C THR A 14 -5.99 10.88 -3.61
N ASN A 15 -5.82 11.64 -4.71
CA ASN A 15 -6.45 11.42 -6.00
C ASN A 15 -7.99 11.58 -5.98
N ASN A 16 -8.55 12.17 -4.93
CA ASN A 16 -9.93 12.65 -4.89
C ASN A 16 -9.98 14.05 -5.51
N LEU A 17 -10.45 14.16 -6.75
CA LEU A 17 -10.44 15.40 -7.52
C LEU A 17 -11.86 15.90 -7.79
N GLY A 18 -12.12 17.18 -7.52
CA GLY A 18 -13.32 17.87 -7.95
C GLY A 18 -13.01 18.74 -9.17
N ILE A 19 -13.71 18.52 -10.28
CA ILE A 19 -13.45 19.22 -11.55
C ILE A 19 -14.74 19.89 -12.02
N ARG A 20 -14.63 21.17 -12.38
CA ARG A 20 -15.69 21.92 -13.06
C ARG A 20 -15.68 21.57 -14.55
N LEU A 21 -16.71 20.85 -15.01
CA LEU A 21 -16.76 20.31 -16.38
C LEU A 21 -16.84 21.41 -17.46
N ASP A 22 -17.50 22.52 -17.16
CA ASP A 22 -17.53 23.71 -18.00
C ASP A 22 -16.12 24.30 -18.20
N LYS A 23 -15.32 24.36 -17.12
CA LYS A 23 -13.92 24.80 -17.18
C LYS A 23 -13.01 23.79 -17.88
N LEU A 24 -13.24 22.50 -17.69
CA LEU A 24 -12.54 21.46 -18.45
C LEU A 24 -12.79 21.62 -19.96
N LYS A 25 -14.04 21.90 -20.37
CA LYS A 25 -14.37 22.16 -21.77
C LYS A 25 -13.62 23.37 -22.31
N GLU A 26 -13.59 24.50 -21.59
CA GLU A 26 -12.83 25.68 -22.00
C GLU A 26 -11.33 25.37 -22.21
N VAL A 27 -10.72 24.59 -21.31
CA VAL A 27 -9.32 24.16 -21.43
C VAL A 27 -9.11 23.30 -22.67
N LEU A 28 -9.99 22.32 -22.92
CA LEU A 28 -9.92 21.47 -24.10
C LEU A 28 -10.08 22.27 -25.39
N ASP A 29 -11.09 23.15 -25.47
CA ASP A 29 -11.36 23.97 -26.65
C ASP A 29 -10.17 24.89 -26.98
N LYS A 30 -9.51 25.46 -25.95
CA LYS A 30 -8.32 26.31 -26.10
C LYS A 30 -7.06 25.55 -26.54
N ASN A 31 -6.96 24.27 -26.21
CA ASN A 31 -5.77 23.44 -26.42
C ASN A 31 -6.02 22.32 -27.43
N ASN A 32 -6.84 22.56 -28.46
CA ASN A 32 -7.08 21.59 -29.55
C ASN A 32 -7.52 20.19 -29.08
N GLY A 33 -8.34 20.13 -28.04
CA GLY A 33 -8.89 18.89 -27.49
C GLY A 33 -7.94 18.14 -26.54
N VAL A 34 -6.82 18.73 -26.11
CA VAL A 34 -5.92 18.12 -25.12
C VAL A 34 -5.86 18.93 -23.83
N VAL A 35 -5.74 18.25 -22.69
CA VAL A 35 -5.35 18.91 -21.44
C VAL A 35 -3.82 18.92 -21.40
N PRO A 36 -3.16 20.10 -21.28
CA PRO A 36 -1.71 20.18 -21.24
C PRO A 36 -1.20 19.63 -19.90
N LEU A 37 -0.84 18.35 -19.89
CA LEU A 37 -0.30 17.65 -18.72
C LEU A 37 1.19 17.37 -18.89
N PRO A 38 1.99 17.47 -17.82
CA PRO A 38 3.40 17.10 -17.87
C PRO A 38 3.54 15.58 -18.12
N MET A 39 4.43 15.23 -19.04
CA MET A 39 4.75 13.85 -19.38
C MET A 39 5.63 13.21 -18.30
N ILE A 40 5.26 12.01 -17.88
CA ILE A 40 6.02 11.15 -16.98
C ILE A 40 6.62 10.01 -17.81
N LYS A 41 7.94 9.87 -17.75
CA LYS A 41 8.68 8.81 -18.44
C LYS A 41 9.06 7.71 -17.44
N ASN A 42 8.39 6.57 -17.50
CA ASN A 42 8.64 5.42 -16.63
C ASN A 42 9.45 4.34 -17.36
N ALA A 43 10.61 3.97 -16.82
CA ALA A 43 11.40 2.85 -17.33
C ALA A 43 10.82 1.51 -16.83
N LYS A 44 10.57 0.58 -17.75
CA LYS A 44 9.97 -0.74 -17.49
C LYS A 44 10.57 -1.81 -18.41
N THR A 45 10.19 -3.06 -18.17
CA THR A 45 10.32 -4.16 -19.12
C THR A 45 9.00 -4.36 -19.86
N VAL A 46 9.05 -4.83 -21.11
CA VAL A 46 7.85 -5.05 -21.94
C VAL A 46 6.92 -6.10 -21.33
N ASP A 47 7.49 -7.15 -20.74
CA ASP A 47 6.79 -8.08 -19.86
C ASP A 47 7.11 -7.71 -18.40
N PRO A 48 6.14 -7.22 -17.61
CA PRO A 48 6.36 -6.87 -16.20
C PRO A 48 6.70 -8.06 -15.30
N SER A 49 6.43 -9.28 -15.75
CA SER A 49 6.70 -10.53 -15.03
C SER A 49 8.09 -11.11 -15.35
N ASP A 50 8.64 -10.79 -16.53
CA ASP A 50 9.99 -11.19 -16.93
C ASP A 50 10.97 -9.99 -16.91
N SER A 51 11.84 -9.96 -15.90
CA SER A 51 12.89 -8.95 -15.75
C SER A 51 13.94 -8.96 -16.86
N LYS A 52 14.01 -10.01 -17.67
CA LYS A 52 14.95 -10.13 -18.80
C LYS A 52 14.35 -9.66 -20.12
N SER A 53 13.05 -9.40 -20.17
CA SER A 53 12.39 -8.93 -21.38
C SER A 53 12.84 -7.51 -21.76
N ALA A 54 12.60 -7.13 -23.01
CA ALA A 54 13.12 -5.88 -23.58
C ALA A 54 12.75 -4.64 -22.73
N ALA A 55 13.73 -3.77 -22.49
CA ALA A 55 13.51 -2.52 -21.77
C ALA A 55 12.72 -1.54 -22.64
N VAL A 56 11.73 -0.88 -22.04
CA VAL A 56 10.83 0.07 -22.70
C VAL A 56 10.59 1.31 -21.83
N PHE A 57 10.13 2.39 -22.44
CA PHE A 57 9.58 3.53 -21.73
C PHE A 57 8.07 3.56 -21.85
N GLN A 58 7.39 3.65 -20.71
CA GLN A 58 5.96 3.96 -20.64
C GLN A 58 5.81 5.46 -20.43
N LEU A 59 5.13 6.12 -21.36
CA LEU A 59 4.81 7.54 -21.28
C LEU A 59 3.44 7.68 -20.64
N GLU A 60 3.38 8.34 -19.50
CA GLU A 60 2.18 8.49 -18.70
C GLU A 60 1.93 9.97 -18.40
N THR A 61 0.71 10.30 -18.00
CA THR A 61 0.38 11.57 -17.37
C THR A 61 -0.37 11.28 -16.07
N ALA A 62 -0.31 12.19 -15.11
CA ALA A 62 -1.03 12.06 -13.85
C ALA A 62 -2.20 13.04 -13.84
N MET A 63 -3.42 12.55 -13.58
CA MET A 63 -4.60 13.41 -13.52
C MET A 63 -4.48 14.52 -12.45
N GLY A 64 -3.77 14.27 -11.35
CA GLY A 64 -3.50 15.29 -10.34
C GLY A 64 -2.59 16.42 -10.80
N ALA A 65 -1.78 16.21 -11.85
CA ALA A 65 -0.96 17.26 -12.44
C ALA A 65 -1.79 18.31 -13.20
N ALA A 66 -3.06 18.00 -13.48
CA ALA A 66 -4.00 18.95 -14.08
C ALA A 66 -4.23 20.18 -13.19
N ILE A 67 -3.85 20.16 -11.91
CA ILE A 67 -3.91 21.34 -11.03
C ILE A 67 -3.15 22.54 -11.63
N GLU A 68 -2.10 22.31 -12.42
CA GLU A 68 -1.34 23.36 -13.11
C GLU A 68 -1.99 23.83 -14.43
N SER A 69 -3.01 23.11 -14.91
CA SER A 69 -3.70 23.39 -16.17
C SER A 69 -4.93 24.30 -16.03
N PHE A 70 -5.26 24.75 -14.82
CA PHE A 70 -6.43 25.60 -14.54
C PHE A 70 -6.03 26.85 -13.73
N ASP A 71 -6.51 28.03 -14.12
CA ASP A 71 -6.20 29.30 -13.47
C ASP A 71 -6.76 29.41 -12.03
N ASN A 72 -7.86 28.70 -11.73
CA ASN A 72 -8.56 28.74 -10.43
C ASN A 72 -8.55 27.36 -9.75
N SER A 73 -7.36 26.75 -9.64
CA SER A 73 -7.17 25.47 -8.97
C SER A 73 -6.70 25.65 -7.52
N GLY A 74 -6.91 24.62 -6.70
CA GLY A 74 -6.48 24.63 -5.30
C GLY A 74 -6.48 23.23 -4.70
N ALA A 75 -5.89 23.11 -3.52
CA ALA A 75 -5.87 21.87 -2.74
C ALA A 75 -6.55 22.07 -1.39
N ILE A 76 -7.34 21.09 -0.96
CA ILE A 76 -8.01 21.09 0.34
C ILE A 76 -7.49 19.90 1.16
N VAL A 77 -7.10 20.17 2.40
CA VAL A 77 -6.71 19.12 3.34
C VAL A 77 -7.99 18.41 3.81
N VAL A 78 -8.00 17.09 3.66
CA VAL A 78 -9.12 16.23 4.08
C VAL A 78 -8.68 15.29 5.19
N ASP A 79 -9.64 14.85 5.99
CA ASP A 79 -9.40 13.85 7.02
C ASP A 79 -8.90 12.51 6.44
N ARG A 80 -8.10 11.78 7.23
CA ARG A 80 -7.50 10.50 6.82
C ARG A 80 -8.54 9.45 6.45
N SER A 81 -9.76 9.52 7.00
CA SER A 81 -10.88 8.63 6.66
C SER A 81 -11.29 8.68 5.18
N ARG A 82 -10.87 9.72 4.43
CA ARG A 82 -11.12 9.82 2.98
C ARG A 82 -10.03 9.17 2.11
N PHE A 83 -9.06 8.49 2.72
CA PHE A 83 -7.91 7.93 2.00
C PHE A 83 -7.41 6.59 2.57
N ALA A 84 -7.84 5.50 1.93
CA ALA A 84 -7.40 4.13 2.19
C ALA A 84 -6.71 3.53 0.94
N PRO A 85 -5.48 3.96 0.60
CA PRO A 85 -4.82 3.53 -0.61
C PRO A 85 -4.38 2.06 -0.52
N VAL A 86 -4.58 1.33 -1.63
CA VAL A 86 -4.02 0.00 -1.84
C VAL A 86 -3.14 0.04 -3.09
N LYS A 87 -1.82 0.10 -2.90
CA LYS A 87 -0.83 0.10 -4.00
C LYS A 87 0.06 -1.14 -3.98
N THR A 88 0.17 -1.78 -2.83
CA THR A 88 1.02 -2.95 -2.60
C THR A 88 0.25 -4.06 -1.87
N CYS A 89 0.77 -5.29 -1.89
CA CYS A 89 0.23 -6.39 -1.08
C CYS A 89 0.27 -6.07 0.43
N ALA A 90 1.24 -5.26 0.88
CA ALA A 90 1.29 -4.79 2.26
C ALA A 90 0.12 -3.85 2.59
N ASP A 91 -0.23 -2.94 1.68
CA ASP A 91 -1.43 -2.12 1.83
C ASP A 91 -2.70 -2.97 1.82
N LEU A 92 -2.75 -4.00 0.97
CA LEU A 92 -3.90 -4.91 0.90
C LEU A 92 -4.06 -5.71 2.19
N LEU A 93 -2.98 -6.27 2.73
CA LEU A 93 -3.00 -6.97 4.02
C LEU A 93 -3.54 -6.05 5.12
N ARG A 94 -3.06 -4.81 5.15
CA ARG A 94 -3.53 -3.79 6.09
C ARG A 94 -5.04 -3.52 5.93
N VAL A 95 -5.50 -3.24 4.72
CA VAL A 95 -6.92 -2.87 4.47
C VAL A 95 -7.87 -4.05 4.69
N ARG A 96 -7.40 -5.29 4.51
CA ARG A 96 -8.19 -6.49 4.83
C ARG A 96 -8.21 -6.85 6.31
N SER A 97 -7.30 -6.29 7.11
CA SER A 97 -7.23 -6.57 8.55
C SER A 97 -8.29 -5.75 9.32
N ASP A 98 -8.45 -6.07 10.60
CA ASP A 98 -9.26 -5.31 11.55
C ASP A 98 -8.75 -3.89 11.85
N ALA A 99 -7.66 -3.44 11.22
CA ALA A 99 -7.24 -2.05 11.27
C ALA A 99 -8.19 -1.11 10.49
N TYR A 100 -9.03 -1.65 9.61
CA TYR A 100 -10.02 -0.89 8.83
C TYR A 100 -11.43 -1.42 9.08
N ASP A 101 -12.34 -0.50 9.39
CA ASP A 101 -13.75 -0.76 9.63
C ASP A 101 -14.58 -0.41 8.38
N VAL A 102 -15.66 -1.16 8.15
CA VAL A 102 -16.67 -0.85 7.14
C VAL A 102 -17.74 0.03 7.78
N THR A 103 -17.94 1.25 7.27
CA THR A 103 -18.97 2.17 7.75
C THR A 103 -20.36 1.82 7.18
N GLU A 104 -21.42 2.37 7.78
CA GLU A 104 -22.80 2.17 7.31
C GLU A 104 -23.01 2.58 5.84
N ASP A 105 -22.29 3.61 5.38
CA ASP A 105 -22.27 4.05 3.99
C ASP A 105 -21.23 3.32 3.12
N SER A 106 -20.80 2.13 3.55
CA SER A 106 -19.93 1.20 2.80
C SER A 106 -18.54 1.76 2.47
N ARG A 107 -17.99 2.65 3.29
CA ARG A 107 -16.58 3.09 3.19
C ARG A 107 -15.68 2.24 4.05
N LEU A 108 -14.43 2.11 3.64
CA LEU A 108 -13.36 1.58 4.48
C LEU A 108 -12.64 2.75 5.17
N VAL A 109 -12.74 2.80 6.50
CA VAL A 109 -12.11 3.83 7.31
C VAL A 109 -11.15 3.21 8.32
N LEU A 110 -10.12 3.94 8.69
CA LEU A 110 -9.19 3.48 9.72
C LEU A 110 -9.94 3.34 11.05
N SER A 111 -9.74 2.21 11.74
CA SER A 111 -10.37 1.96 13.03
C SER A 111 -9.96 3.00 14.07
N ALA A 112 -10.90 3.36 14.96
CA ALA A 112 -10.62 4.27 16.08
C ALA A 112 -9.52 3.74 17.00
N GLU A 113 -9.37 2.41 17.11
CA GLU A 113 -8.33 1.76 17.90
C GLU A 113 -6.90 2.06 17.38
N CYS A 114 -6.76 2.39 16.10
CA CYS A 114 -5.49 2.79 15.49
C CYS A 114 -5.12 4.26 15.77
N LYS A 115 -5.97 5.03 16.47
CA LYS A 115 -5.70 6.41 16.91
C LYS A 115 -5.25 7.35 15.76
N GLY A 116 -5.84 7.17 14.58
CA GLY A 116 -5.54 7.98 13.40
C GLY A 116 -4.24 7.62 12.66
N GLN A 117 -3.48 6.63 13.15
CA GLN A 117 -2.23 6.18 12.53
C GLN A 117 -2.38 4.76 11.97
N PRO A 118 -2.40 4.57 10.63
CA PRO A 118 -2.47 3.23 10.06
C PRO A 118 -1.21 2.43 10.41
N PRO A 119 -1.33 1.11 10.66
CA PRO A 119 -0.17 0.26 10.89
C PRO A 119 0.77 0.30 9.68
N VAL A 120 2.07 0.39 9.97
CA VAL A 120 3.12 0.30 8.96
C VAL A 120 3.40 -1.17 8.68
N VAL A 121 3.02 -1.64 7.49
CA VAL A 121 3.28 -3.02 7.07
C VAL A 121 4.41 -3.02 6.05
N ASP A 122 5.51 -3.71 6.36
CA ASP A 122 6.67 -3.89 5.51
C ASP A 122 6.89 -5.38 5.23
N LEU A 123 6.55 -5.80 4.01
CA LEU A 123 6.68 -7.18 3.57
C LEU A 123 7.88 -7.31 2.62
N ASP A 124 8.63 -8.41 2.74
CA ASP A 124 9.72 -8.75 1.83
C ASP A 124 9.27 -8.66 0.36
N LYS A 125 9.85 -7.71 -0.38
CA LYS A 125 9.50 -7.44 -1.78
C LYS A 125 9.85 -8.59 -2.71
N LYS A 126 10.71 -9.52 -2.32
CA LYS A 126 11.02 -10.69 -3.15
C LYS A 126 9.88 -11.70 -3.10
N GLU A 127 9.30 -11.90 -1.93
CA GLU A 127 8.31 -12.95 -1.69
C GLU A 127 6.88 -12.43 -1.85
N TYR A 128 6.58 -11.21 -1.40
CA TYR A 128 5.21 -10.69 -1.27
C TYR A 128 4.86 -9.56 -2.25
N LYS A 129 5.66 -9.35 -3.29
CA LYS A 129 5.35 -8.33 -4.33
C LYS A 129 4.13 -8.69 -5.17
N THR A 130 3.84 -9.99 -5.32
CA THR A 130 2.70 -10.49 -6.10
C THR A 130 1.61 -11.03 -5.18
N MET A 131 0.38 -11.12 -5.72
CA MET A 131 -0.75 -11.71 -5.00
C MET A 131 -0.49 -13.16 -4.59
N SER A 132 0.16 -13.96 -5.44
CA SER A 132 0.51 -15.36 -5.12
C SER A 132 1.36 -15.47 -3.85
N GLY A 133 2.28 -14.54 -3.62
CA GLY A 133 3.07 -14.49 -2.39
C GLY A 133 2.22 -14.20 -1.16
N LEU A 134 1.30 -13.24 -1.26
CA LEU A 134 0.36 -12.90 -0.20
C LEU A 134 -0.63 -14.05 0.09
N ASP A 135 -1.14 -14.71 -0.95
CA ASP A 135 -2.04 -15.85 -0.81
C ASP A 135 -1.34 -17.03 -0.13
N LYS A 136 -0.05 -17.26 -0.43
CA LYS A 136 0.77 -18.25 0.30
C LYS A 136 0.99 -17.86 1.76
N MET A 137 1.22 -16.58 2.05
CA MET A 137 1.32 -16.08 3.43
C MET A 137 0.06 -16.40 4.24
N LEU A 138 -1.12 -16.35 3.60
CA LEU A 138 -2.41 -16.59 4.25
C LEU A 138 -2.92 -18.03 4.04
N SER A 139 -2.10 -18.95 3.51
CA SER A 139 -2.57 -20.29 3.13
C SER A 139 -2.99 -21.20 4.30
N LYS A 140 -2.55 -20.91 5.53
CA LYS A 140 -2.87 -21.69 6.74
C LYS A 140 -3.84 -20.96 7.68
N GLY A 141 -4.36 -19.80 7.29
CA GLY A 141 -5.14 -18.98 8.19
C GLY A 141 -5.86 -17.82 7.52
N ASP A 142 -6.32 -16.89 8.35
CA ASP A 142 -6.97 -15.67 7.92
C ASP A 142 -6.00 -14.48 8.09
N VAL A 143 -6.44 -13.29 7.67
CA VAL A 143 -5.69 -12.05 7.87
C VAL A 143 -5.44 -11.81 9.37
N PRO A 144 -4.21 -11.48 9.79
CA PRO A 144 -3.90 -11.24 11.19
C PRO A 144 -4.56 -9.96 11.70
N SER A 145 -4.80 -9.89 13.01
CA SER A 145 -5.22 -8.65 13.67
C SER A 145 -4.06 -7.64 13.70
N LEU A 146 -4.32 -6.43 13.22
CA LEU A 146 -3.38 -5.31 13.11
C LEU A 146 -3.87 -4.03 13.79
N LYS A 147 -5.09 -3.99 14.35
CA LYS A 147 -5.66 -2.78 14.96
C LYS A 147 -4.84 -2.17 16.11
N HIS A 148 -4.01 -2.97 16.78
CA HIS A 148 -3.06 -2.54 17.80
C HIS A 148 -1.59 -2.59 17.34
N CYS A 149 -1.35 -2.91 16.07
CA CYS A 149 -0.02 -2.95 15.49
C CYS A 149 0.41 -1.53 15.11
N LYS A 150 1.61 -1.13 15.50
CA LYS A 150 2.27 0.09 15.01
C LYS A 150 3.07 -0.22 13.74
N LYS A 151 3.85 -1.30 13.77
CA LYS A 151 4.70 -1.73 12.67
C LYS A 151 4.80 -3.25 12.62
N LEU A 152 4.55 -3.81 11.45
CA LEU A 152 4.78 -5.21 11.12
C LEU A 152 5.86 -5.29 10.05
N THR A 153 6.93 -6.01 10.31
CA THR A 153 7.97 -6.30 9.31
C THR A 153 8.08 -7.82 9.12
N VAL A 154 7.94 -8.31 7.89
CA VAL A 154 8.07 -9.74 7.57
C VAL A 154 9.18 -9.93 6.55
N LYS A 155 10.22 -10.68 6.92
CA LYS A 155 11.39 -10.99 6.08
C LYS A 155 11.45 -12.48 5.78
N GLY A 156 11.67 -12.85 4.52
CA GLY A 156 11.64 -14.25 4.09
C GLY A 156 10.23 -14.84 3.99
N LYS A 157 10.17 -16.15 3.73
CA LYS A 157 8.93 -16.89 3.40
C LYS A 157 8.18 -17.36 4.65
N VAL A 158 7.07 -16.71 4.99
CA VAL A 158 6.35 -16.91 6.24
C VAL A 158 4.87 -17.12 5.93
N ALA A 159 4.31 -18.20 6.43
CA ALA A 159 2.88 -18.44 6.43
C ALA A 159 2.30 -18.19 7.83
N LEU A 160 1.13 -17.58 7.88
CA LEU A 160 0.43 -17.22 9.09
C LEU A 160 -0.67 -18.23 9.40
N GLU A 161 -0.65 -18.80 10.61
CA GLU A 161 -1.79 -19.54 11.13
C GLU A 161 -2.97 -18.62 11.48
N LYS A 162 -4.16 -19.23 11.54
CA LYS A 162 -5.37 -18.56 12.00
C LYS A 162 -5.26 -18.13 13.46
N GLY A 163 -5.65 -16.90 13.77
CA GLY A 163 -5.72 -16.38 15.15
C GLY A 163 -4.49 -15.58 15.60
N ILE A 164 -3.66 -15.11 14.66
CA ILE A 164 -2.51 -14.26 14.97
C ILE A 164 -2.93 -12.82 15.23
N THR A 165 -2.39 -12.23 16.31
CA THR A 165 -2.58 -10.83 16.67
C THR A 165 -1.23 -10.14 16.85
N PHE A 166 -1.03 -9.02 16.14
CA PHE A 166 0.17 -8.20 16.27
C PHE A 166 -0.11 -6.92 17.07
N LYS A 167 0.75 -6.63 18.05
CA LYS A 167 0.67 -5.43 18.90
C LYS A 167 2.01 -4.68 18.92
N GLY A 168 1.96 -3.35 18.84
CA GLY A 168 3.17 -2.53 18.85
C GLY A 168 4.06 -2.79 17.63
N GLU A 169 5.36 -2.96 17.84
CA GLU A 169 6.32 -3.20 16.76
C GLU A 169 6.75 -4.67 16.71
N VAL A 170 6.41 -5.39 15.64
CA VAL A 170 6.73 -6.81 15.48
C VAL A 170 7.54 -7.03 14.22
N THR A 171 8.64 -7.76 14.36
CA THR A 171 9.45 -8.21 13.22
C THR A 171 9.47 -9.73 13.18
N ILE A 172 9.19 -10.32 12.02
CA ILE A 172 9.29 -11.76 11.79
C ILE A 172 10.37 -11.97 10.74
N VAL A 173 11.33 -12.83 11.05
CA VAL A 173 12.43 -13.17 10.16
C VAL A 173 12.47 -14.67 9.98
N ASN A 174 12.32 -15.11 8.73
CA ASN A 174 12.67 -16.46 8.33
C ASN A 174 13.99 -16.41 7.54
N PRO A 175 15.13 -16.85 8.13
CA PRO A 175 16.40 -16.91 7.42
C PRO A 175 16.49 -18.09 6.44
N THR A 176 15.56 -19.06 6.51
CA THR A 176 15.59 -20.27 5.69
C THR A 176 14.97 -20.03 4.30
N ALA A 177 15.38 -20.83 3.31
CA ALA A 177 14.85 -20.75 1.95
C ALA A 177 13.43 -21.33 1.80
N GLU A 178 12.97 -22.09 2.80
CA GLU A 178 11.67 -22.77 2.84
C GLU A 178 10.61 -21.92 3.51
N TRP A 179 9.34 -22.17 3.20
CA TRP A 179 8.23 -21.54 3.92
C TRP A 179 8.16 -22.07 5.35
N ARG A 180 8.06 -21.14 6.32
CA ARG A 180 7.89 -21.47 7.74
C ARG A 180 6.58 -20.92 8.26
N ILE A 181 5.94 -21.70 9.13
CA ILE A 181 4.67 -21.35 9.74
C ILE A 181 4.94 -20.54 11.02
N LEU A 182 4.35 -19.35 11.10
CA LEU A 182 4.19 -18.64 12.36
C LEU A 182 2.93 -19.17 13.04
N LYS A 183 3.08 -19.67 14.26
CA LYS A 183 1.98 -20.26 15.03
C LYS A 183 0.95 -19.22 15.48
N ALA A 184 -0.27 -19.67 15.71
CA ALA A 184 -1.32 -18.84 16.30
C ALA A 184 -0.85 -18.26 17.65
N GLY A 185 -1.09 -16.98 17.88
CA GLY A 185 -0.65 -16.32 19.11
C GLY A 185 -0.69 -14.79 19.04
N VAL A 186 -0.36 -14.18 20.18
CA VAL A 186 -0.21 -12.74 20.32
C VAL A 186 1.27 -12.41 20.32
N TYR A 187 1.68 -11.59 19.35
CA TYR A 187 3.05 -11.10 19.24
C TYR A 187 3.07 -9.61 19.53
N GLU A 188 3.79 -9.22 20.57
CA GLU A 188 3.88 -7.84 21.04
C GLU A 188 5.33 -7.41 21.21
N ASN A 189 5.70 -6.26 20.60
CA ASN A 189 6.99 -5.58 20.75
C ASN A 189 8.21 -6.51 20.70
N GLN A 190 8.24 -7.42 19.72
CA GLN A 190 9.25 -8.48 19.66
C GLN A 190 9.71 -8.79 18.24
N THR A 191 10.89 -9.42 18.16
CA THR A 191 11.40 -10.04 16.94
C THR A 191 11.30 -11.56 17.08
N VAL A 192 10.67 -12.20 16.10
CA VAL A 192 10.52 -13.66 16.03
C VAL A 192 11.39 -14.18 14.90
N GLU A 193 12.34 -15.06 15.21
CA GLU A 193 13.15 -15.75 14.21
C GLU A 193 12.63 -17.19 14.02
N LEU A 194 12.14 -17.48 12.81
CA LEU A 194 11.66 -18.81 12.44
C LEU A 194 12.85 -19.67 12.00
N GLY A 195 13.53 -20.29 12.97
CA GLY A 195 14.67 -21.19 12.74
C GLY A 195 14.28 -22.54 12.15
N GLU A 196 15.27 -23.44 12.00
CA GLU A 196 15.07 -24.75 11.37
C GLU A 196 14.04 -25.65 12.06
N ASN A 197 13.88 -25.45 13.38
CA ASN A 197 12.92 -26.18 14.23
C ASN A 197 11.47 -25.70 14.06
N SER A 198 11.23 -24.61 13.32
CA SER A 198 9.88 -24.10 13.06
C SER A 198 9.20 -24.98 12.03
N GLU A 199 7.89 -25.16 12.14
CA GLU A 199 7.15 -26.01 11.21
C GLU A 199 7.25 -25.50 9.76
N LYS A 200 7.44 -26.42 8.82
CA LYS A 200 7.47 -26.14 7.38
C LYS A 200 6.05 -26.12 6.83
N LEU A 201 5.82 -25.32 5.78
CA LEU A 201 4.52 -25.20 5.13
C LEU A 201 4.06 -26.45 4.40
#